data_AF-A0A9X4AG75-F1
#
_entry.id   AF-A0A9X4AG75-F1
#
_cell.length_a   1.000
_cell.length_b   1.000
_cell.length_c   1.000
_cell.angle_alpha   90.00
_cell.angle_beta   90.00
_cell.angle_gamma   90.00
#
_symmetry.space_group_name_H-M   'P 1'
#
loop_
_entity.id
_entity.type
_entity.pdbx_description
1 polymer ?
#
loop_
_entity_poly.entity_id
_entity_poly.type
_entity_poly.pdbx_seq_one_letter_code
_entity_poly.pdbx_strand_id
1 'polypeptide(L)'
;MKVVSVSVAVQIILTFFLFLVLIGCSNNSDDFDFPQLTSELEKSGVKYTVLDNDQKDEFLSAVPKVIKVNEDFFLIFEYPSNKEMENDAALIREDGNIGLAKIEWISDPQFFKKGNIIVQYVGKNKEILNQLEKIFGKQFAGR
;
A
#
# COMPACT_ATOMS: atom_id res chain seq x y z
N MET A 1 6.61 62.10 -15.11
CA MET A 1 6.08 61.50 -13.86
C MET A 1 5.05 60.43 -14.23
N LYS A 2 5.53 59.26 -14.68
CA LYS A 2 4.76 58.06 -15.04
C LYS A 2 5.74 56.89 -15.04
N VAL A 3 6.11 56.39 -13.87
CA VAL A 3 6.94 55.17 -13.76
C VAL A 3 6.52 54.26 -12.60
N VAL A 4 5.51 54.65 -11.81
CA VAL A 4 5.22 53.95 -10.54
C VAL A 4 4.15 52.85 -10.69
N SER A 5 3.43 52.76 -11.80
CA SER A 5 2.25 51.87 -11.89
C SER A 5 2.51 50.49 -12.50
N VAL A 6 3.61 50.27 -13.23
CA VAL A 6 3.90 48.96 -13.86
C VAL A 6 4.69 48.05 -12.91
N SER A 7 5.55 48.63 -12.07
CA SER A 7 6.45 47.85 -11.20
C SER A 7 5.73 47.20 -10.02
N VAL A 8 4.62 47.77 -9.55
CA VAL A 8 3.81 47.20 -8.44
C VAL A 8 2.97 46.00 -8.92
N ALA A 9 2.45 46.04 -10.15
CA ALA A 9 1.63 44.97 -10.70
C ALA A 9 2.42 43.68 -10.98
N VAL A 10 3.67 43.80 -11.43
CA VAL A 10 4.54 42.63 -11.68
C VAL A 10 5.03 41.99 -10.37
N GLN A 11 5.25 42.78 -9.32
CA GLN A 11 5.68 42.26 -8.02
C GLN A 11 4.58 41.45 -7.30
N ILE A 12 3.31 41.81 -7.51
CA ILE A 12 2.14 41.14 -6.90
C ILE A 12 1.83 39.81 -7.60
N ILE A 13 2.08 39.69 -8.91
CA ILE A 13 1.85 38.43 -9.65
C ILE A 13 2.94 37.39 -9.33
N LEU A 14 4.19 37.81 -9.07
CA LEU A 14 5.27 36.89 -8.68
C LEU A 14 5.15 36.36 -7.24
N THR A 15 4.49 37.11 -6.35
CA THR A 15 4.26 36.67 -4.95
C THR A 15 3.03 35.80 -4.78
N PHE A 16 2.07 35.84 -5.71
CA PHE A 16 0.91 34.94 -5.70
C PHE A 16 1.25 33.49 -6.11
N PHE A 17 2.37 33.29 -6.82
CA PHE A 17 2.84 31.96 -7.22
C PHE A 17 3.57 31.19 -6.11
N LEU A 18 3.88 31.82 -4.97
CA LEU A 18 4.59 31.18 -3.86
C LEU A 18 3.67 30.67 -2.74
N PHE A 19 2.38 31.06 -2.73
CA PHE A 19 1.45 30.70 -1.64
C PHE A 19 0.48 29.55 -1.96
N LEU A 20 0.52 28.96 -3.17
CA LEU A 20 -0.40 27.88 -3.57
C LEU A 20 0.16 26.46 -3.43
N VAL A 21 1.35 26.26 -2.85
CA VAL A 21 1.95 24.91 -2.71
C VAL A 21 1.83 24.33 -1.29
N LEU A 22 1.14 25.01 -0.37
CA LEU A 22 0.90 24.48 0.98
C LEU A 22 -0.53 24.01 1.20
N ILE A 23 -1.11 23.31 0.22
CA ILE A 23 -1.99 22.20 0.59
C ILE A 23 -1.04 21.06 1.00
N GLY A 24 -0.44 21.22 2.17
CA GLY A 24 0.20 20.11 2.84
C GLY A 24 -0.87 19.04 2.99
N CYS A 25 -0.64 17.88 2.38
CA CYS A 25 -1.42 16.69 2.71
C CYS A 25 -1.45 16.60 4.24
N SER A 26 -2.66 16.51 4.81
CA SER A 26 -2.81 16.11 6.19
C SER A 26 -2.15 14.74 6.28
N ASN A 27 -0.92 14.67 6.77
CA ASN A 27 -0.26 13.42 7.08
C ASN A 27 -1.04 12.83 8.26
N ASN A 28 -2.11 12.12 7.96
CA ASN A 28 -2.65 11.16 8.90
C ASN A 28 -1.51 10.16 9.11
N SER A 29 -0.89 10.21 10.29
CA SER A 29 0.27 9.41 10.66
C SER A 29 0.00 7.89 10.69
N ASP A 30 -1.20 7.48 10.28
CA ASP A 30 -1.73 6.12 10.38
C ASP A 30 -1.75 5.40 9.01
N ASP A 31 -1.43 6.10 7.92
CA ASP A 31 -1.37 5.49 6.58
C ASP A 31 -0.01 4.79 6.36
N PHE A 32 -0.07 3.58 5.80
CA PHE A 32 1.09 2.76 5.43
C PHE A 32 0.91 2.31 3.99
N ASP A 33 1.59 3.01 3.08
CA ASP A 33 1.37 2.94 1.64
C ASP A 33 2.41 2.06 0.91
N PHE A 34 2.23 1.90 -0.40
CA PHE A 34 3.10 1.02 -1.18
C PHE A 34 4.57 1.50 -1.21
N PRO A 35 4.87 2.81 -1.42
CA PRO A 35 6.21 3.34 -1.24
C PRO A 35 6.85 2.99 0.11
N GLN A 36 6.12 3.12 1.22
CA GLN A 36 6.60 2.77 2.55
C GLN A 36 6.88 1.27 2.68
N LEU A 37 5.99 0.41 2.18
CA LEU A 37 6.23 -1.03 2.10
C LEU A 37 7.52 -1.36 1.34
N THR A 38 7.68 -0.80 0.14
CA THR A 38 8.88 -1.04 -0.67
C THR A 38 10.14 -0.56 0.02
N SER A 39 10.09 0.58 0.73
CA SER A 39 11.23 1.08 1.52
C SER A 39 11.61 0.12 2.65
N GLU A 40 10.64 -0.48 3.35
CA GLU A 40 10.92 -1.48 4.38
C GLU A 40 11.50 -2.78 3.80
N LEU A 41 11.01 -3.23 2.63
CA LEU A 41 11.59 -4.37 1.92
C LEU A 41 13.03 -4.09 1.48
N GLU A 42 13.33 -2.91 0.94
CA GLU A 42 14.69 -2.51 0.55
C GLU A 42 15.64 -2.47 1.76
N LYS A 43 15.21 -1.90 2.90
CA LYS A 43 16.00 -1.87 4.14
C LYS A 43 16.31 -3.27 4.66
N SER A 44 15.43 -4.24 4.41
CA SER A 44 15.65 -5.64 4.78
C SER A 44 16.66 -6.36 3.87
N GLY A 45 17.13 -5.72 2.80
CA GLY A 45 18.06 -6.29 1.82
C GLY A 45 17.41 -7.25 0.82
N VAL A 46 16.08 -7.30 0.80
CA VAL A 46 15.31 -8.17 -0.08
C VAL A 46 15.27 -7.56 -1.48
N LYS A 47 15.69 -8.34 -2.48
CA LYS A 47 15.52 -7.98 -3.89
C LYS A 47 14.13 -8.39 -4.35
N TYR A 48 13.43 -7.48 -5.01
CA TYR A 48 12.10 -7.75 -5.54
C TYR A 48 11.90 -7.10 -6.91
N THR A 49 10.91 -7.61 -7.64
CA THR A 49 10.42 -7.04 -8.89
C THR A 49 8.94 -6.73 -8.72
N VAL A 50 8.52 -5.54 -9.14
CA VAL A 50 7.09 -5.21 -9.25
C VAL A 50 6.61 -5.65 -10.64
N LEU A 51 5.51 -6.38 -10.70
CA LEU A 51 4.90 -6.83 -11.94
C LEU A 51 3.64 -6.00 -12.20
N ASP A 52 3.44 -5.62 -13.47
CA ASP A 52 2.22 -4.93 -13.89
C ASP A 52 1.02 -5.87 -13.72
N ASN A 53 -0.02 -5.36 -13.08
CA ASN A 53 -1.30 -6.03 -12.96
C ASN A 53 -2.42 -4.99 -12.96
N ASP A 54 -3.36 -5.13 -13.89
CA ASP A 54 -4.59 -4.35 -13.98
C ASP A 54 -5.83 -5.21 -13.71
N GLN A 55 -5.64 -6.50 -13.39
CA GLN A 55 -6.72 -7.42 -13.12
C GLN A 55 -7.23 -7.23 -11.70
N LYS A 56 -8.52 -6.94 -11.58
CA LYS A 56 -9.21 -6.86 -10.30
C LYS A 56 -9.29 -8.25 -9.66
N ASP A 57 -9.09 -8.29 -8.35
CA ASP A 57 -9.34 -9.49 -7.56
C ASP A 57 -10.84 -9.85 -7.55
N GLU A 58 -11.14 -11.14 -7.46
CA GLU A 58 -12.52 -11.63 -7.46
C GLU A 58 -13.27 -11.29 -6.16
N PHE A 59 -12.55 -11.15 -5.05
CA PHE A 59 -13.12 -11.02 -3.72
C PHE A 59 -12.85 -9.66 -3.07
N LEU A 60 -11.66 -9.11 -3.27
CA LEU A 60 -11.25 -7.83 -2.69
C LEU A 60 -11.49 -6.68 -3.68
N SER A 61 -11.80 -5.52 -3.14
CA SER A 61 -12.23 -4.36 -3.92
C SER A 61 -11.05 -3.66 -4.62
N ALA A 62 -9.84 -3.74 -4.06
CA ALA A 62 -8.62 -3.17 -4.63
C ALA A 62 -8.02 -4.05 -5.73
N VAL A 63 -7.43 -3.41 -6.75
CA VAL A 63 -6.58 -4.09 -7.75
C VAL A 63 -5.21 -4.33 -7.12
N PRO A 64 -4.77 -5.59 -6.96
CA PRO A 64 -3.50 -5.85 -6.30
C PRO A 64 -2.33 -5.47 -7.19
N LYS A 65 -1.32 -4.84 -6.60
CA LYS A 65 0.03 -4.83 -7.15
C LYS A 65 0.69 -6.17 -6.87
N VAL A 66 1.43 -6.71 -7.82
CA VAL A 66 2.13 -7.98 -7.64
C VAL A 66 3.62 -7.71 -7.39
N ILE A 67 4.13 -8.18 -6.26
CA ILE A 67 5.57 -8.20 -5.98
C ILE A 67 6.07 -9.64 -6.16
N LYS A 68 7.19 -9.81 -6.84
CA LYS A 68 7.95 -11.08 -6.91
C LYS A 68 9.23 -10.95 -6.10
N VAL A 69 9.44 -11.86 -5.14
CA VAL A 69 10.70 -12.01 -4.38
C VAL A 69 11.22 -13.41 -4.63
N ASN A 70 12.39 -13.55 -5.22
CA ASN A 70 12.88 -14.85 -5.71
C ASN A 70 11.84 -15.52 -6.61
N GLU A 71 11.28 -16.68 -6.25
CA GLU A 71 10.19 -17.35 -6.99
C GLU A 71 8.81 -17.23 -6.30
N ASP A 72 8.75 -16.48 -5.21
CA ASP A 72 7.53 -16.25 -4.43
C ASP A 72 6.81 -14.97 -4.92
N PHE A 73 5.47 -14.99 -4.90
CA PHE A 73 4.62 -13.88 -5.31
C PHE A 73 3.78 -13.37 -4.13
N PHE A 74 3.57 -12.06 -4.10
CA PHE A 74 2.77 -11.35 -3.11
C PHE A 74 1.73 -10.51 -3.83
N LEU A 75 0.49 -10.54 -3.35
CA LEU A 75 -0.52 -9.59 -3.75
C LEU A 75 -0.60 -8.49 -2.71
N ILE A 76 -0.39 -7.25 -3.16
CA ILE A 76 -0.43 -6.05 -2.31
C ILE A 76 -1.68 -5.25 -2.67
N PHE A 77 -2.64 -5.26 -1.77
CA PHE A 77 -3.88 -4.50 -1.88
C PHE A 77 -3.71 -3.20 -1.12
N GLU A 78 -3.62 -2.09 -1.86
CA GLU A 78 -3.53 -0.75 -1.30
C GLU A 78 -4.86 -0.03 -1.48
N TYR A 79 -5.36 0.53 -0.39
CA TYR A 79 -6.69 1.14 -0.33
C TYR A 79 -6.59 2.66 -0.21
N PRO A 80 -7.62 3.42 -0.62
CA PRO A 80 -7.65 4.87 -0.41
C PRO A 80 -7.64 5.29 1.07
N SER A 81 -8.03 4.40 1.99
CA SER A 81 -8.02 4.65 3.43
C SER A 81 -7.90 3.37 4.25
N ASN A 82 -7.41 3.48 5.50
CA ASN A 82 -7.44 2.38 6.47
C ASN A 82 -8.86 1.80 6.65
N LYS A 83 -9.90 2.64 6.63
CA LYS A 83 -11.29 2.19 6.77
C LYS A 83 -11.71 1.26 5.63
N GLU A 84 -11.33 1.58 4.39
CA GLU A 84 -11.64 0.72 3.23
C GLU A 84 -10.85 -0.59 3.28
N MET A 85 -9.59 -0.53 3.69
CA MET A 85 -8.79 -1.72 3.95
C MET A 85 -9.45 -2.62 5.00
N GLU A 86 -9.91 -2.07 6.13
CA GLU A 86 -10.55 -2.84 7.20
C GLU A 86 -11.88 -3.48 6.77
N ASN A 87 -12.64 -2.84 5.88
CA ASN A 87 -13.86 -3.43 5.32
C ASN A 87 -13.56 -4.70 4.53
N ASP A 88 -12.51 -4.69 3.70
CA ASP A 88 -12.08 -5.85 2.93
C ASP A 88 -11.42 -6.91 3.81
N ALA A 89 -10.60 -6.48 4.78
CA ALA A 89 -9.97 -7.39 5.74
C ALA A 89 -11.01 -8.21 6.52
N ALA A 90 -12.17 -7.62 6.85
CA ALA A 90 -13.26 -8.30 7.54
C ALA A 90 -13.92 -9.41 6.72
N LEU A 91 -13.71 -9.44 5.39
CA LEU A 91 -14.17 -10.54 4.54
C LEU A 91 -13.24 -11.75 4.62
N ILE A 92 -11.99 -11.57 5.03
CA ILE A 92 -10.99 -12.63 5.13
C ILE A 92 -11.16 -13.31 6.49
N ARG A 93 -11.56 -14.57 6.44
CA ARG A 93 -11.77 -15.40 7.62
C ARG A 93 -10.44 -15.87 8.20
N GLU A 94 -10.46 -16.31 9.46
CA GLU A 94 -9.28 -16.80 10.17
C GLU A 94 -8.52 -17.89 9.40
N ASP A 95 -9.21 -18.75 8.64
CA ASP A 95 -8.60 -19.82 7.84
C ASP A 95 -8.08 -19.37 6.47
N GLY A 96 -8.14 -18.07 6.16
CA GLY A 96 -7.70 -17.49 4.90
C GLY A 96 -8.70 -17.61 3.74
N ASN A 97 -9.89 -18.17 3.98
CA ASN A 97 -10.98 -18.12 3.00
C ASN A 97 -11.62 -16.72 2.99
N ILE A 98 -12.11 -16.28 1.83
CA ILE A 98 -12.69 -14.94 1.66
C ILE A 98 -14.20 -15.06 1.46
N GLY A 99 -14.97 -14.37 2.31
CA GLY A 99 -16.42 -14.39 2.32
C GLY A 99 -16.99 -15.81 2.52
N LEU A 100 -17.81 -16.26 1.57
CA LEU A 100 -18.40 -17.61 1.56
C LEU A 100 -17.63 -18.59 0.66
N ALA A 101 -16.57 -18.14 -0.02
CA ALA A 101 -15.79 -18.99 -0.91
C ALA A 101 -14.96 -20.00 -0.12
N LYS A 102 -14.81 -21.21 -0.67
CA LYS A 102 -13.80 -22.18 -0.24
C LYS A 102 -12.72 -22.24 -1.30
N ILE A 103 -11.58 -21.65 -0.99
CA ILE A 103 -10.46 -21.53 -1.91
C ILE A 103 -9.48 -22.67 -1.62
N GLU A 104 -9.26 -23.51 -2.63
CA GLU A 104 -8.24 -24.56 -2.59
C GLU A 104 -6.89 -23.94 -2.97
N TRP A 105 -6.18 -23.45 -1.95
CA TRP A 105 -4.90 -22.79 -2.14
C TRP A 105 -3.80 -23.79 -2.52
N ILE A 106 -2.89 -23.38 -3.40
CA ILE A 106 -1.70 -24.17 -3.76
C ILE A 106 -0.72 -24.35 -2.60
N SER A 107 -0.79 -23.45 -1.61
CA SER A 107 -0.04 -23.50 -0.35
C SER A 107 -0.84 -22.78 0.74
N ASP A 108 -0.28 -22.60 1.93
CA ASP A 108 -0.96 -21.96 3.04
C ASP A 108 -1.02 -20.44 2.83
N PRO A 109 -2.22 -19.83 2.75
CA PRO A 109 -2.35 -18.40 2.60
C PRO A 109 -2.06 -17.72 3.93
N GLN A 110 -1.40 -16.58 3.87
CA GLN A 110 -1.08 -15.75 5.04
C GLN A 110 -1.38 -14.30 4.68
N PHE A 111 -2.14 -13.64 5.57
CA PHE A 111 -2.60 -12.28 5.36
C PHE A 111 -2.07 -11.37 6.46
N PHE A 112 -1.42 -10.29 6.03
CA PHE A 112 -0.87 -9.25 6.88
C PHE A 112 -1.53 -7.92 6.55
N LYS A 113 -1.63 -7.02 7.52
CA LYS A 113 -2.18 -5.67 7.29
C LYS A 113 -1.49 -4.61 8.13
N LYS A 114 -1.38 -3.40 7.58
CA LYS A 114 -0.85 -2.21 8.26
C LYS A 114 -1.30 -0.97 7.50
N GLY A 115 -1.75 0.06 8.21
CA GLY A 115 -2.28 1.28 7.59
C GLY A 115 -3.40 0.97 6.60
N ASN A 116 -3.20 1.31 5.33
CA ASN A 116 -4.15 1.09 4.24
C ASN A 116 -3.73 -0.06 3.30
N ILE A 117 -2.90 -0.99 3.76
CA ILE A 117 -2.45 -2.16 2.97
C ILE A 117 -2.87 -3.49 3.59
N ILE A 118 -3.28 -4.42 2.71
CA ILE A 118 -3.28 -5.88 2.95
C ILE A 118 -2.22 -6.53 2.06
N VAL A 119 -1.47 -7.47 2.62
CA VAL A 119 -0.54 -8.34 1.89
C VAL A 119 -1.04 -9.77 1.98
N GLN A 120 -1.24 -10.42 0.83
CA GLN A 120 -1.43 -11.86 0.74
C GLN A 120 -0.14 -12.52 0.25
N TYR A 121 0.31 -13.52 1.01
CA TYR A 121 1.38 -14.43 0.59
C TYR A 121 0.87 -15.86 0.68
N VAL A 122 1.00 -16.63 -0.40
CA VAL A 122 0.59 -18.05 -0.43
C VAL A 122 1.86 -18.90 -0.56
N GLY A 123 2.43 -19.28 0.58
CA GLY A 123 3.75 -19.92 0.61
C GLY A 123 4.24 -20.24 2.01
N LYS A 124 5.46 -20.80 2.10
CA LYS A 124 6.04 -21.34 3.36
C LYS A 124 7.48 -20.88 3.61
N ASN A 125 7.98 -19.93 2.83
CA ASN A 125 9.35 -19.48 2.96
C ASN A 125 9.55 -18.72 4.27
N LYS A 126 10.17 -19.37 5.27
CA LYS A 126 10.34 -18.81 6.62
C LYS A 126 11.06 -17.47 6.66
N GLU A 127 12.01 -17.24 5.75
CA GLU A 127 12.72 -15.97 5.70
C GLU A 127 11.77 -14.83 5.32
N ILE A 128 10.95 -15.04 4.29
CA ILE A 128 9.90 -14.12 3.87
C ILE A 128 8.91 -13.87 5.02
N LEU A 129 8.42 -14.93 5.66
CA LEU A 129 7.44 -14.82 6.75
C LEU A 129 7.99 -14.00 7.92
N ASN A 130 9.23 -14.25 8.31
CA ASN A 130 9.89 -13.50 9.38
C ASN A 130 10.06 -12.02 9.01
N GLN A 131 10.29 -11.68 7.74
CA GLN A 131 10.38 -10.28 7.31
C GLN A 131 9.00 -9.61 7.30
N LEU A 132 7.97 -10.29 6.78
CA LEU A 132 6.60 -9.79 6.82
C LEU A 132 6.14 -9.57 8.27
N GLU A 133 6.40 -10.50 9.18
CA GLU A 133 6.04 -10.35 10.59
C GLU A 133 6.77 -9.17 11.26
N LYS A 134 8.02 -8.87 10.87
CA LYS A 134 8.73 -7.67 11.35
C LYS A 134 8.09 -6.36 10.86
N ILE A 135 7.62 -6.33 9.61
CA ILE A 135 7.07 -5.12 8.98
C ILE A 135 5.63 -4.86 9.47
N PHE A 136 4.82 -5.91 9.52
CA PHE A 136 3.37 -5.85 9.73
C PHE A 136 2.92 -6.32 11.12
N GLY A 137 3.76 -7.04 11.86
CA GLY A 137 3.33 -7.84 13.00
C GLY A 137 2.75 -9.18 12.57
N LYS A 138 2.11 -9.88 13.50
CA LYS A 138 1.51 -11.20 13.24
C LYS A 138 0.47 -11.13 12.13
N GLN A 139 0.37 -12.20 11.33
CA GLN A 139 -0.72 -12.36 10.38
C GLN A 139 -2.07 -12.24 11.11
N PHE A 140 -3.05 -11.63 10.44
CA PHE A 140 -4.40 -11.48 11.00
C PHE A 140 -5.36 -12.60 10.54
N ALA A 141 -5.00 -13.31 9.46
CA ALA A 141 -5.75 -14.42 8.90
C ALA A 141 -4.84 -15.36 8.10
N GLY A 142 -5.31 -16.58 7.87
CA GLY A 142 -4.54 -17.63 7.22
C GLY A 142 -3.83 -18.56 8.21
N ARG A 143 -2.92 -19.39 7.71
CA ARG A 143 -2.27 -20.46 8.47
C ARG A 143 -0.79 -20.63 8.16
#